data_AF-A0A6F8YL98-F1
#
_entry.id   AF-A0A6F8YL98-F1
#
_cell.length_a   1.000
_cell.length_b   1.000
_cell.length_c   1.000
_cell.angle_alpha   90.00
_cell.angle_beta   90.00
_cell.angle_gamma   90.00
#
_symmetry.space_group_name_H-M   'P 1'
#
loop_
_entity.id
_entity.type
_entity.pdbx_description
1 polymer ?
#
loop_
_entity_poly.entity_id
_entity_poly.type
_entity_poly.pdbx_seq_one_letter_code
_entity_poly.pdbx_strand_id
1 'polypeptide(L)'
;MRRAWRVGDVRAAEEALMRTVPDGVLMQRAAVGLARRCALLLAERGGVYGSRVLLLAGAGNNGGDALYAGALLAGRGAAVSALLLAPQRVHQGGLAALRRAGGRVVDAVPRDLDLAVDGIVGLGGSGGLRPSAEAAVRLLNARGTTIVAVDIPSGVDVDTGGLSGPVVRADVTVTFGCLKPALVVGPAAPYAGEVELVDIGLEPWLRADAALAVPEWPDIERWWPAWRPPPRSTPGASWASRPARRPIRARLSSPWAARWPARRAWSGTRGAPRPTCCATTRR
;
A
#
# COMPACT_ATOMS: atom_id res chain seq x y z
N MET A 1 11.20 10.49 4.85
CA MET A 1 10.21 9.84 5.73
C MET A 1 8.83 10.11 5.18
N ARG A 2 8.03 9.06 4.99
CA ARG A 2 6.59 9.21 4.66
C ARG A 2 5.82 9.45 5.94
N ARG A 3 4.79 10.29 5.88
CA ARG A 3 3.96 10.64 7.03
C ARG A 3 2.57 10.02 6.88
N ALA A 4 1.94 9.66 7.99
CA ALA A 4 0.56 9.18 8.03
C ALA A 4 -0.29 10.02 9.00
N TRP A 5 -1.54 10.27 8.65
CA TRP A 5 -2.45 11.17 9.36
C TRP A 5 -3.75 10.48 9.77
N ARG A 6 -4.35 10.92 10.88
CA ARG A 6 -5.60 10.35 11.37
C ARG A 6 -6.76 10.77 10.48
N VAL A 7 -7.84 10.00 10.50
CA VAL A 7 -9.07 10.26 9.75
C VAL A 7 -9.57 11.69 9.99
N GLY A 8 -9.55 12.16 11.24
CA GLY A 8 -9.97 13.53 11.57
C GLY A 8 -9.16 14.60 10.85
N ASP A 9 -7.83 14.45 10.80
CA ASP A 9 -6.92 15.40 10.16
C ASP A 9 -7.11 15.40 8.64
N VAL A 10 -7.28 14.20 8.06
CA VAL A 10 -7.52 14.03 6.62
C VAL A 10 -8.84 14.70 6.21
N ARG A 11 -9.92 14.45 6.95
CA ARG A 11 -11.23 15.07 6.67
C ARG A 11 -11.19 16.59 6.78
N ALA A 12 -10.53 17.13 7.80
CA ALA A 12 -10.37 18.58 7.96
C ALA A 12 -9.57 19.20 6.80
N ALA A 13 -8.51 18.52 6.36
CA ALA A 13 -7.71 18.95 5.21
C ALA A 13 -8.51 18.88 3.90
N GLU A 14 -9.28 17.81 3.67
CA GLU A 14 -10.14 17.65 2.50
C GLU A 14 -11.22 18.73 2.45
N GLU A 15 -11.89 19.00 3.57
CA GLU A 15 -12.90 20.06 3.69
C GLU A 15 -12.31 21.44 3.39
N ALA A 16 -11.11 21.73 3.88
CA ALA A 16 -10.43 22.98 3.59
C ALA A 16 -10.07 23.12 2.10
N LEU A 17 -9.55 22.06 1.49
CA LEU A 17 -9.19 22.03 0.07
C LEU A 17 -10.43 22.13 -0.83
N MET A 18 -11.52 21.43 -0.51
CA MET A 18 -12.77 21.46 -1.29
C MET A 18 -13.36 22.87 -1.41
N ARG A 19 -13.13 23.76 -0.43
CA ARG A 19 -13.57 25.17 -0.53
C ARG A 19 -12.78 26.00 -1.54
N THR A 20 -11.69 25.47 -2.10
CA THR A 20 -10.81 26.19 -3.03
C THR A 20 -10.81 25.63 -4.45
N VAL A 21 -11.41 24.46 -4.66
CA VAL A 21 -11.48 23.80 -5.96
C VAL A 21 -12.94 23.57 -6.34
N PRO A 22 -13.27 23.52 -7.64
CA PRO A 22 -14.61 23.13 -8.07
C PRO A 22 -15.04 21.76 -7.55
N ASP A 23 -16.34 21.59 -7.37
CA ASP A 23 -16.94 20.34 -6.91
C ASP A 23 -16.49 19.15 -7.77
N GLY A 24 -16.15 18.05 -7.09
CA GLY A 24 -15.74 16.79 -7.74
C GLY A 24 -14.29 16.73 -8.21
N VAL A 25 -13.51 17.81 -8.17
CA VAL A 25 -12.10 17.80 -8.62
C VAL A 25 -11.25 16.78 -7.85
N LEU A 26 -11.42 16.68 -6.52
CA LEU A 26 -10.64 15.71 -5.72
C LEU A 26 -10.97 14.27 -6.11
N MET A 27 -12.26 13.96 -6.26
CA MET A 27 -12.74 12.64 -6.69
C MET A 27 -12.24 12.31 -8.11
N GLN A 28 -12.21 13.28 -9.02
CA GLN A 28 -11.65 13.07 -10.36
C GLN A 28 -10.16 12.75 -10.31
N ARG A 29 -9.37 13.47 -9.49
CA ARG A 29 -7.93 13.18 -9.30
C ARG A 29 -7.72 11.78 -8.73
N ALA A 30 -8.47 11.42 -7.69
CA ALA A 30 -8.43 10.11 -7.06
C ALA A 30 -8.78 9.00 -8.08
N ALA A 31 -9.90 9.14 -8.79
CA ALA A 31 -10.35 8.18 -9.80
C ALA A 31 -9.36 8.01 -10.96
N VAL A 32 -8.73 9.09 -11.44
CA VAL A 32 -7.69 9.03 -12.48
C VAL A 32 -6.46 8.26 -11.99
N GLY A 33 -5.99 8.55 -10.77
CA GLY A 33 -4.87 7.84 -10.16
C GLY A 33 -5.17 6.35 -9.97
N LEU A 34 -6.35 6.03 -9.43
CA LEU A 34 -6.83 4.66 -9.27
C LEU A 34 -6.90 3.92 -10.62
N ALA A 35 -7.54 4.52 -11.63
CA ALA A 35 -7.65 3.93 -12.97
C ALA A 35 -6.27 3.71 -13.61
N ARG A 36 -5.32 4.65 -13.41
CA ARG A 36 -3.94 4.49 -13.88
C ARG A 36 -3.28 3.27 -13.24
N ARG A 37 -3.37 3.09 -11.92
CA ARG A 37 -2.76 1.93 -11.26
C ARG A 37 -3.41 0.62 -11.68
N CYS A 38 -4.74 0.57 -11.76
CA CYS A 38 -5.45 -0.59 -12.29
C CYS A 38 -5.00 -0.92 -13.71
N ALA A 39 -4.83 0.08 -14.58
CA ALA A 39 -4.36 -0.12 -15.95
C ALA A 39 -2.94 -0.69 -16.03
N LEU A 40 -2.03 -0.26 -15.13
CA LEU A 40 -0.67 -0.81 -15.06
C LEU A 40 -0.68 -2.29 -14.65
N LEU A 41 -1.49 -2.66 -13.65
CA LEU A 41 -1.64 -4.05 -13.21
C LEU A 41 -2.24 -4.95 -14.31
N LEU A 42 -3.18 -4.41 -15.08
CA LEU A 42 -3.76 -5.10 -16.24
C LEU A 42 -2.75 -5.23 -17.40
N ALA A 43 -1.88 -4.24 -17.59
CA ALA A 43 -0.84 -4.30 -18.61
C ALA A 43 0.15 -5.47 -18.38
N GLU A 44 0.45 -5.79 -17.12
CA GLU A 44 1.24 -6.98 -16.75
C GLU A 44 0.54 -8.31 -17.10
N ARG A 45 -0.76 -8.27 -17.43
CA ARG A 45 -1.64 -9.44 -17.64
C ARG A 45 -2.25 -9.53 -19.04
N GLY A 46 -1.78 -8.71 -19.99
CA GLY A 46 -2.25 -8.72 -21.38
C GLY A 46 -2.90 -7.42 -21.84
N GLY A 47 -2.99 -6.40 -21.00
CA GLY A 47 -3.49 -5.08 -21.36
C GLY A 47 -4.88 -4.76 -20.81
N VAL A 48 -5.31 -3.51 -21.00
CA VAL A 48 -6.62 -3.03 -20.55
C VAL A 48 -7.75 -3.49 -21.48
N TYR A 49 -7.51 -3.47 -22.79
CA TYR A 49 -8.52 -3.86 -23.78
C TYR A 49 -8.87 -5.35 -23.63
N GLY A 50 -10.16 -5.66 -23.48
CA GLY A 50 -10.66 -7.03 -23.29
C GLY A 50 -10.51 -7.58 -21.87
N SER A 51 -9.84 -6.86 -20.97
CA SER A 51 -9.73 -7.26 -19.56
C SER A 51 -11.08 -7.20 -18.84
N ARG A 52 -11.26 -8.05 -17.83
CA ARG A 52 -12.50 -8.20 -17.06
C ARG A 52 -12.30 -7.66 -15.65
N VAL A 53 -12.96 -6.55 -15.36
CA VAL A 53 -12.80 -5.82 -14.09
C VAL A 53 -14.12 -5.83 -13.31
N LEU A 54 -14.05 -6.19 -12.03
CA LEU A 54 -15.17 -6.07 -11.10
C LEU A 54 -14.95 -4.88 -10.16
N LEU A 55 -15.97 -4.06 -9.96
CA LEU A 55 -16.02 -3.02 -8.94
C LEU A 55 -16.95 -3.48 -7.81
N LEU A 56 -16.44 -3.58 -6.59
CA LEU A 56 -17.26 -3.75 -5.39
C LEU A 56 -17.58 -2.36 -4.85
N ALA A 57 -18.77 -1.83 -5.18
CA ALA A 57 -19.11 -0.43 -4.89
C ALA A 57 -20.04 -0.32 -3.68
N GLY A 58 -19.58 0.41 -2.65
CA GLY A 58 -20.37 0.75 -1.48
C GLY A 58 -21.18 2.05 -1.62
N ALA A 59 -21.59 2.58 -0.47
CA ALA A 59 -22.47 3.76 -0.35
C ALA A 59 -21.74 5.12 -0.32
N GLY A 60 -20.41 5.12 -0.27
CA GLY A 60 -19.62 6.32 0.01
C GLY A 60 -18.75 6.79 -1.16
N ASN A 61 -17.86 7.74 -0.88
CA ASN A 61 -16.95 8.33 -1.86
C ASN A 61 -16.04 7.28 -2.51
N ASN A 62 -15.53 6.29 -1.76
CA ASN A 62 -14.72 5.21 -2.34
C ASN A 62 -15.48 4.39 -3.39
N GLY A 63 -16.78 4.21 -3.21
CA GLY A 63 -17.64 3.62 -4.23
C GLY A 63 -17.72 4.50 -5.47
N GLY A 64 -17.82 5.82 -5.29
CA GLY A 64 -17.73 6.81 -6.36
C GLY A 64 -16.38 6.78 -7.10
N ASP A 65 -15.27 6.77 -6.38
CA ASP A 65 -13.91 6.68 -6.94
C ASP A 65 -13.74 5.40 -7.77
N ALA A 66 -14.17 4.25 -7.24
CA ALA A 66 -14.15 2.98 -7.95
C ALA A 66 -14.99 3.03 -9.23
N LEU A 67 -16.21 3.60 -9.17
CA LEU A 67 -17.11 3.73 -10.32
C LEU A 67 -16.54 4.65 -11.41
N TYR A 68 -15.98 5.81 -11.03
CA TYR A 68 -15.34 6.71 -11.99
C TYR A 68 -14.07 6.10 -12.59
N ALA A 69 -13.24 5.44 -11.77
CA ALA A 69 -12.07 4.72 -12.27
C ALA A 69 -12.47 3.60 -13.23
N GLY A 70 -13.52 2.85 -12.90
CA GLY A 70 -14.12 1.85 -13.77
C GLY A 70 -14.64 2.43 -15.08
N ALA A 71 -15.25 3.62 -15.06
CA ALA A 71 -15.68 4.30 -16.29
C ALA A 71 -14.48 4.63 -17.21
N LEU A 72 -13.35 5.06 -16.63
CA LEU A 72 -12.11 5.32 -17.39
C LEU A 72 -11.52 4.03 -18.00
N LEU A 73 -11.58 2.92 -17.26
CA LEU A 73 -11.14 1.61 -17.76
C LEU A 73 -12.06 1.08 -18.86
N ALA A 74 -13.38 1.21 -18.69
CA ALA A 74 -14.38 0.83 -19.68
C ALA A 74 -14.21 1.63 -20.99
N GLY A 75 -13.95 2.94 -20.87
CA GLY A 75 -13.62 3.78 -22.03
C GLY A 75 -12.34 3.37 -22.78
N ARG A 76 -11.48 2.55 -22.17
CA ARG A 76 -10.29 1.94 -22.80
C ARG A 76 -10.52 0.50 -23.28
N GLY A 77 -11.77 0.03 -23.27
CA GLY A 77 -12.15 -1.29 -23.78
C GLY A 77 -12.10 -2.42 -22.75
N ALA A 78 -11.98 -2.13 -21.45
CA ALA A 78 -12.18 -3.15 -20.42
C ALA A 78 -13.67 -3.50 -20.27
N ALA A 79 -13.98 -4.78 -20.06
CA ALA A 79 -15.30 -5.24 -19.66
C ALA A 79 -15.50 -5.02 -18.15
N VAL A 80 -16.08 -3.88 -17.79
CA VAL A 80 -16.26 -3.48 -16.38
C VAL A 80 -17.66 -3.82 -15.87
N SER A 81 -17.72 -4.59 -14.79
CA SER A 81 -18.95 -4.89 -14.04
C SER A 81 -18.89 -4.25 -12.65
N ALA A 82 -20.02 -3.77 -12.15
CA ALA A 82 -20.15 -3.23 -10.79
C ALA A 82 -21.16 -4.04 -9.99
N LEU A 83 -20.72 -4.58 -8.85
CA LEU A 83 -21.58 -5.16 -7.82
C LEU A 83 -21.86 -4.09 -6.78
N LEU A 84 -23.12 -3.63 -6.72
CA LEU A 84 -23.54 -2.58 -5.79
C LEU A 84 -23.94 -3.20 -4.45
N LEU A 85 -23.17 -2.93 -3.40
CA LEU A 85 -23.43 -3.49 -2.06
C LEU A 85 -24.42 -2.65 -1.24
N ALA A 86 -24.65 -1.42 -1.67
CA ALA A 86 -25.65 -0.51 -1.11
C ALA A 86 -26.32 0.27 -2.25
N PRO A 87 -27.11 -0.39 -3.12
CA PRO A 87 -27.62 0.20 -4.35
C PRO A 87 -28.39 1.50 -4.12
N GLN A 88 -29.04 1.65 -2.97
CA GLN A 88 -29.92 2.80 -2.71
C GLN A 88 -29.14 4.05 -2.28
N ARG A 89 -27.85 3.88 -1.98
CA ARG A 89 -26.92 4.95 -1.61
C ARG A 89 -25.70 4.99 -2.53
N VAL A 90 -25.79 4.35 -3.71
CA VAL A 90 -24.70 4.36 -4.68
C VAL A 90 -24.42 5.79 -5.15
N HIS A 91 -23.15 6.09 -5.41
CA HIS A 91 -22.75 7.37 -5.97
C HIS A 91 -23.30 7.55 -7.40
N GLN A 92 -24.37 8.34 -7.54
CA GLN A 92 -25.15 8.45 -8.77
C GLN A 92 -24.34 8.93 -9.97
N GLY A 93 -23.48 9.95 -9.79
CA GLY A 93 -22.63 10.47 -10.86
C GLY A 93 -21.63 9.43 -11.37
N GLY A 94 -21.05 8.64 -10.46
CA GLY A 94 -20.10 7.58 -10.79
C GLY A 94 -20.78 6.43 -11.54
N LEU A 95 -21.96 6.01 -11.06
CA LEU A 95 -22.75 4.97 -11.71
C LEU A 95 -23.20 5.40 -13.13
N ALA A 96 -23.64 6.65 -13.28
CA ALA A 96 -24.01 7.20 -14.59
C ALA A 96 -22.80 7.26 -15.54
N ALA A 97 -21.62 7.65 -15.04
CA ALA A 97 -20.38 7.64 -15.82
C ALA A 97 -19.99 6.23 -16.28
N LEU A 98 -20.04 5.25 -15.37
CA LEU A 98 -19.74 3.86 -15.71
C LEU A 98 -20.68 3.33 -16.79
N ARG A 99 -21.99 3.54 -16.64
CA ARG A 99 -23.00 3.11 -17.62
C ARG A 99 -22.78 3.74 -18.99
N ARG A 100 -22.48 5.04 -19.04
CA ARG A 100 -22.18 5.76 -20.29
C ARG A 100 -20.93 5.21 -20.98
N ALA A 101 -19.94 4.76 -20.21
CA ALA A 101 -18.74 4.13 -20.73
C ALA A 101 -18.93 2.64 -21.12
N GLY A 102 -20.15 2.10 -21.02
CA GLY A 102 -20.45 0.71 -21.39
C GLY A 102 -20.31 -0.31 -20.25
N GLY A 103 -20.01 0.14 -19.03
CA GLY A 103 -19.98 -0.72 -17.85
C GLY A 103 -21.38 -1.16 -17.41
N ARG A 104 -21.46 -2.30 -16.72
CA ARG A 104 -22.72 -2.96 -16.34
C ARG A 104 -22.86 -3.11 -14.84
N VAL A 105 -24.08 -3.08 -14.32
CA VAL A 105 -24.38 -3.50 -12.95
C VAL A 105 -24.71 -4.99 -12.96
N VAL A 106 -24.19 -5.73 -11.98
CA VAL A 106 -24.41 -7.16 -11.82
C VAL A 106 -24.86 -7.47 -10.40
N ASP A 107 -25.62 -8.54 -10.24
CA ASP A 107 -26.14 -8.99 -8.93
C ASP A 107 -25.23 -10.01 -8.24
N ALA A 108 -24.22 -10.52 -8.95
CA ALA A 108 -23.27 -11.51 -8.44
C ALA A 108 -21.87 -11.32 -9.05
N VAL A 109 -20.85 -11.86 -8.38
CA VAL A 109 -19.45 -11.86 -8.82
C VAL A 109 -19.30 -12.70 -10.10
N PRO A 110 -18.92 -12.11 -11.25
CA PRO A 110 -18.66 -12.85 -12.50
C PRO A 110 -17.56 -13.89 -12.32
N ARG A 111 -17.56 -14.99 -13.10
CA ARG A 111 -16.60 -16.09 -12.92
C ARG A 111 -15.15 -15.69 -13.21
N ASP A 112 -14.95 -15.05 -14.35
CA ASP A 112 -13.63 -14.77 -14.87
C ASP A 112 -13.33 -13.27 -14.71
N LEU A 113 -12.38 -12.96 -13.85
CA LEU A 113 -11.99 -11.60 -13.52
C LEU A 113 -10.46 -11.52 -13.52
N ASP A 114 -9.95 -10.50 -14.18
CA ASP A 114 -8.51 -10.19 -14.19
C ASP A 114 -8.17 -9.25 -13.02
N LEU A 115 -9.14 -8.45 -12.56
CA LEU A 115 -8.98 -7.48 -11.49
C LEU A 115 -10.31 -7.26 -10.75
N ALA A 116 -10.25 -7.08 -9.43
CA ALA A 116 -11.33 -6.55 -8.63
C ALA A 116 -10.89 -5.26 -7.92
N VAL A 117 -11.79 -4.29 -7.81
CA VAL A 117 -11.57 -3.02 -7.11
C VAL A 117 -12.48 -2.97 -5.89
N ASP A 118 -11.89 -2.91 -4.71
CA ASP A 118 -12.57 -2.74 -3.43
C ASP A 118 -12.83 -1.25 -3.17
N GLY A 119 -14.04 -0.81 -3.53
CA GLY A 119 -14.61 0.50 -3.18
C GLY A 119 -15.76 0.37 -2.19
N ILE A 120 -15.70 -0.62 -1.28
CA ILE A 120 -16.82 -0.95 -0.38
C ILE A 120 -16.94 0.10 0.73
N VAL A 121 -15.88 0.33 1.50
CA VAL A 121 -15.86 1.33 2.58
C VAL A 121 -14.47 1.95 2.76
N GLY A 122 -14.40 3.27 2.83
CA GLY A 122 -13.18 4.02 3.14
C GLY A 122 -13.07 4.44 4.61
N LEU A 123 -12.71 5.70 4.83
CA LEU A 123 -12.49 6.31 6.14
C LEU A 123 -13.68 6.30 7.11
N GLY A 124 -14.87 5.91 6.65
CA GLY A 124 -16.10 5.84 7.46
C GLY A 124 -16.44 4.43 7.95
N GLY A 125 -15.62 3.42 7.62
CA GLY A 125 -15.88 2.03 7.98
C GLY A 125 -15.38 1.67 9.36
N SER A 126 -16.23 0.98 10.12
CA SER A 126 -15.84 0.27 11.34
C SER A 126 -16.60 -1.04 11.44
N GLY A 127 -16.03 -2.03 12.15
CA GLY A 127 -16.72 -3.28 12.47
C GLY A 127 -16.64 -4.39 11.42
N GLY A 128 -15.73 -4.32 10.45
CA GLY A 128 -15.54 -5.37 9.43
C GLY A 128 -16.55 -5.35 8.28
N LEU A 129 -16.40 -6.31 7.36
CA LEU A 129 -17.27 -6.46 6.19
C LEU A 129 -18.64 -7.01 6.58
N ARG A 130 -19.69 -6.49 5.92
CA ARG A 130 -21.03 -7.08 5.98
C ARG A 130 -21.07 -8.44 5.26
N PRO A 131 -21.99 -9.35 5.60
CA PRO A 131 -22.01 -10.71 5.03
C PRO A 131 -22.02 -10.78 3.49
N SER A 132 -22.74 -9.87 2.82
CA SER A 132 -22.77 -9.82 1.34
C SER A 132 -21.42 -9.41 0.74
N ALA A 133 -20.73 -8.44 1.37
CA ALA A 133 -19.41 -8.00 0.98
C ALA A 133 -18.36 -9.08 1.25
N GLU A 134 -18.42 -9.69 2.44
CA GLU A 134 -17.54 -10.79 2.83
C GLU A 134 -17.65 -11.98 1.86
N ALA A 135 -18.88 -12.36 1.47
CA ALA A 135 -19.10 -13.46 0.54
C ALA A 135 -18.46 -13.20 -0.83
N ALA A 136 -18.57 -11.97 -1.35
CA ALA A 136 -17.93 -11.57 -2.60
C ALA A 136 -16.40 -11.60 -2.50
N VAL A 137 -15.84 -11.02 -1.43
CA VAL A 137 -14.39 -10.98 -1.19
C VAL A 137 -13.81 -12.39 -1.00
N ARG A 138 -14.49 -13.25 -0.24
CA ARG A 138 -14.10 -14.66 -0.06
C ARG A 138 -14.04 -15.40 -1.39
N LEU A 139 -15.00 -15.15 -2.28
CA LEU A 139 -15.04 -15.76 -3.61
C LEU A 139 -13.89 -15.28 -4.50
N LEU A 140 -13.55 -13.98 -4.46
CA LEU A 140 -12.41 -13.42 -5.18
C LEU A 140 -11.08 -14.02 -4.68
N ASN A 141 -10.90 -14.10 -3.37
CA ASN A 141 -9.73 -14.72 -2.75
C ASN A 141 -9.58 -16.20 -3.13
N ALA A 142 -10.67 -16.97 -3.11
CA ALA A 142 -10.67 -18.37 -3.50
C ALA A 142 -10.26 -18.60 -4.97
N ARG A 143 -10.46 -17.59 -5.83
CA ARG A 143 -10.09 -17.62 -7.25
C ARG A 143 -8.70 -17.03 -7.52
N GLY A 144 -8.03 -16.49 -6.50
CA GLY A 144 -6.76 -15.78 -6.67
C GLY A 144 -6.89 -14.52 -7.53
N THR A 145 -8.08 -13.90 -7.56
CA THR A 145 -8.29 -12.65 -8.30
C THR A 145 -7.49 -11.52 -7.65
N THR A 146 -6.80 -10.71 -8.46
CA THR A 146 -6.08 -9.54 -7.95
C THR A 146 -7.04 -8.48 -7.44
N ILE A 147 -6.86 -8.05 -6.19
CA ILE A 147 -7.71 -7.07 -5.53
C ILE A 147 -6.95 -5.75 -5.32
N VAL A 148 -7.53 -4.65 -5.79
CA VAL A 148 -7.04 -3.29 -5.56
C VAL A 148 -7.99 -2.59 -4.59
N ALA A 149 -7.49 -2.21 -3.41
CA ALA A 149 -8.27 -1.42 -2.46
C ALA A 149 -8.22 0.08 -2.78
N VAL A 150 -9.37 0.73 -2.65
CA VAL A 150 -9.54 2.17 -2.80
C VAL A 150 -9.39 2.83 -1.45
N ASP A 151 -8.38 3.68 -1.34
CA ASP A 151 -7.92 4.37 -0.14
C ASP A 151 -7.37 3.48 0.98
N ILE A 152 -8.19 2.56 1.47
CA ILE A 152 -7.92 1.66 2.58
C ILE A 152 -8.65 0.33 2.30
N PRO A 153 -8.05 -0.84 2.61
CA PRO A 153 -8.77 -2.11 2.54
C PRO A 153 -10.03 -2.10 3.39
N SER A 154 -11.17 -2.43 2.79
CA SER A 154 -12.45 -2.35 3.48
C SER A 154 -12.51 -3.28 4.70
N GLY A 155 -13.04 -2.75 5.80
CA GLY A 155 -13.27 -3.47 7.06
C GLY A 155 -12.19 -3.25 8.13
N VAL A 156 -11.09 -2.57 7.81
CA VAL A 156 -10.06 -2.21 8.79
C VAL A 156 -10.42 -0.93 9.55
N ASP A 157 -9.96 -0.83 10.80
CA ASP A 157 -9.97 0.45 11.54
C ASP A 157 -8.80 1.32 11.08
N VAL A 158 -9.10 2.50 10.55
CA VAL A 158 -8.11 3.35 9.85
C VAL A 158 -7.08 3.98 10.77
N ASP A 159 -7.49 4.41 11.96
CA ASP A 159 -6.62 5.16 12.89
C ASP A 159 -5.78 4.24 13.76
N THR A 160 -6.31 3.07 14.14
CA THR A 160 -5.62 2.11 15.00
C THR A 160 -4.96 0.98 14.24
N GLY A 161 -5.38 0.73 12.98
CA GLY A 161 -4.99 -0.47 12.23
C GLY A 161 -5.59 -1.76 12.80
N GLY A 162 -6.60 -1.65 13.66
CA GLY A 162 -7.30 -2.78 14.28
C GLY A 162 -8.17 -3.57 13.30
N LEU A 163 -8.34 -4.86 13.60
CA LEU A 163 -9.21 -5.77 12.84
C LEU A 163 -10.32 -6.26 13.76
N SER A 164 -11.56 -5.86 13.49
CA SER A 164 -12.73 -6.22 14.31
C SER A 164 -13.64 -7.28 13.66
N GLY A 165 -13.28 -7.76 12.47
CA GLY A 165 -14.08 -8.71 11.71
C GLY A 165 -13.40 -9.06 10.38
N PRO A 166 -14.16 -9.64 9.42
CA PRO A 166 -13.65 -9.91 8.09
C PRO A 166 -13.22 -8.63 7.39
N VAL A 167 -12.07 -8.67 6.70
CA VAL A 167 -11.49 -7.52 6.00
C VAL A 167 -11.03 -7.94 4.60
N VAL A 168 -10.93 -6.96 3.70
CA VAL A 168 -10.31 -7.17 2.40
C VAL A 168 -8.79 -7.34 2.58
N ARG A 169 -8.23 -8.35 1.93
CA ARG A 169 -6.79 -8.48 1.72
C ARG A 169 -6.51 -8.04 0.30
N ALA A 170 -5.95 -6.84 0.15
CA ALA A 170 -5.60 -6.29 -1.16
C ALA A 170 -4.19 -6.72 -1.57
N ASP A 171 -3.98 -6.88 -2.87
CA ASP A 171 -2.65 -6.99 -3.46
C ASP A 171 -2.00 -5.61 -3.58
N VAL A 172 -2.82 -4.59 -3.88
CA VAL A 172 -2.42 -3.19 -3.97
C VAL A 172 -3.49 -2.31 -3.31
N THR A 173 -3.08 -1.32 -2.54
CA THR A 173 -3.95 -0.24 -2.06
C THR A 173 -3.54 1.08 -2.69
N VAL A 174 -4.47 1.75 -3.35
CA VAL A 174 -4.27 3.10 -3.88
C VAL A 174 -4.87 4.10 -2.91
N THR A 175 -4.02 4.81 -2.18
CA THR A 175 -4.43 5.83 -1.21
C THR A 175 -4.25 7.24 -1.73
N PHE A 176 -5.07 8.16 -1.26
CA PHE A 176 -5.15 9.51 -1.82
C PHE A 176 -4.67 10.58 -0.83
N GLY A 177 -3.86 11.51 -1.33
CA GLY A 177 -3.39 12.70 -0.61
C GLY A 177 -2.33 12.41 0.45
N CYS A 178 -2.55 11.41 1.30
CA CYS A 178 -1.61 11.01 2.33
C CYS A 178 -1.80 9.54 2.77
N LEU A 179 -0.82 9.02 3.50
CA LEU A 179 -0.97 7.74 4.19
C LEU A 179 -1.87 7.88 5.41
N LYS A 180 -2.48 6.75 5.80
CA LYS A 180 -3.25 6.60 7.04
C LYS A 180 -2.61 5.50 7.91
N PRO A 181 -2.76 5.54 9.25
CA PRO A 181 -2.11 4.60 10.15
C PRO A 181 -2.29 3.13 9.78
N ALA A 182 -3.50 2.70 9.41
CA ALA A 182 -3.79 1.32 9.02
C ALA A 182 -2.96 0.78 7.84
N LEU A 183 -2.38 1.65 7.01
CA LEU A 183 -1.54 1.26 5.87
C LEU A 183 -0.09 0.98 6.27
N VAL A 184 0.33 1.42 7.46
CA VAL A 184 1.75 1.46 7.84
C VAL A 184 2.04 0.74 9.16
N VAL A 185 1.05 0.61 10.04
CA VAL A 185 1.22 0.00 11.36
C VAL A 185 0.03 -0.88 11.72
N GLY A 186 0.27 -1.80 12.65
CA GLY A 186 -0.76 -2.64 13.23
C GLY A 186 -1.11 -3.86 12.37
N PRO A 187 -2.09 -4.66 12.82
CA PRO A 187 -2.46 -5.90 12.15
C PRO A 187 -3.10 -5.69 10.77
N ALA A 188 -3.60 -4.48 10.46
CA ALA A 188 -4.14 -4.13 9.15
C ALA A 188 -3.08 -3.90 8.07
N ALA A 189 -1.87 -3.45 8.40
CA ALA A 189 -0.86 -3.08 7.39
C ALA A 189 -0.55 -4.20 6.37
N PRO A 190 -0.41 -5.49 6.77
CA PRO A 190 -0.22 -6.58 5.83
C PRO A 190 -1.40 -6.84 4.87
N TYR A 191 -2.60 -6.31 5.16
CA TYR A 191 -3.79 -6.44 4.31
C TYR A 191 -3.84 -5.39 3.21
N ALA A 192 -3.01 -4.35 3.28
CA ALA A 192 -2.95 -3.31 2.27
C ALA A 192 -2.10 -3.68 1.04
N GLY A 193 -1.30 -4.75 1.11
CA GLY A 193 -0.42 -5.14 0.02
C GLY A 193 0.60 -4.04 -0.32
N GLU A 194 0.84 -3.80 -1.61
CA GLU A 194 1.63 -2.65 -2.05
C GLU A 194 0.82 -1.36 -1.93
N VAL A 195 1.39 -0.31 -1.33
CA VAL A 195 0.68 0.97 -1.14
C VAL A 195 1.18 2.03 -2.11
N GLU A 196 0.33 2.40 -3.08
CA GLU A 196 0.54 3.53 -3.99
C GLU A 196 -0.16 4.78 -3.43
N LEU A 197 0.58 5.88 -3.32
CA LEU A 197 0.02 7.17 -2.93
C LEU A 197 -0.21 8.01 -4.19
N VAL A 198 -1.47 8.36 -4.43
CA VAL A 198 -1.87 9.32 -5.47
C VAL A 198 -1.99 10.69 -4.83
N ASP A 199 -1.22 11.64 -5.34
CA ASP A 199 -1.34 13.03 -4.92
C ASP A 199 -2.62 13.66 -5.49
N ILE A 200 -3.44 14.21 -4.59
CA ILE A 200 -4.66 14.94 -4.93
C ILE A 200 -4.56 16.43 -4.57
N GLY A 201 -3.39 16.89 -4.11
CA GLY A 201 -3.11 18.25 -3.67
C GLY A 201 -3.38 18.48 -2.17
N LEU A 202 -3.41 17.42 -1.36
CA LEU A 202 -3.82 17.49 0.05
C LEU A 202 -2.69 17.96 0.98
N GLU A 203 -1.41 17.75 0.63
CA GLU A 203 -0.28 17.99 1.54
C GLU A 203 -0.25 19.40 2.19
N PRO A 204 -0.47 20.52 1.46
CA PRO A 204 -0.45 21.86 2.08
C PRO A 204 -1.58 22.10 3.09
N TRP A 205 -2.59 21.22 3.14
CA TRP A 205 -3.77 21.34 3.98
C TRP A 205 -3.70 20.48 5.23
N LEU A 206 -2.71 19.57 5.32
CA LEU A 206 -2.45 18.73 6.48
C LEU A 206 -1.70 19.53 7.55
N ARG A 207 -2.45 20.32 8.34
CA ARG A 207 -1.89 21.25 9.34
C ARG A 207 -1.55 20.62 10.68
N ALA A 208 -2.15 19.47 10.99
CA ALA A 208 -1.86 18.73 12.21
C ALA A 208 -0.54 17.96 12.08
N ASP A 209 0.08 17.67 13.23
CA ASP A 209 1.22 16.78 13.28
C ASP A 209 0.83 15.39 12.77
N ALA A 210 1.74 14.78 12.00
CA ALA A 210 1.53 13.43 11.51
C ALA A 210 1.44 12.46 12.70
N ALA A 211 0.45 11.55 12.66
CA ALA A 211 0.28 10.51 13.67
C ALA A 211 1.47 9.55 13.69
N LEU A 212 2.05 9.27 12.51
CA LEU A 212 3.20 8.40 12.33
C LEU A 212 4.15 8.95 11.26
N ALA A 213 5.43 8.64 11.42
CA ALA A 213 6.45 8.83 10.39
C ALA A 213 7.10 7.48 10.08
N VAL A 214 7.10 7.11 8.82
CA VAL A 214 7.69 5.88 8.29
C VAL A 214 9.03 6.22 7.64
N PRO A 215 10.14 5.67 8.15
CA PRO A 215 11.45 5.83 7.53
C PRO A 215 11.48 5.28 6.12
N GLU A 216 12.09 6.02 5.22
CA GLU A 216 12.43 5.60 3.87
C GLU A 216 13.92 5.31 3.77
N TRP A 217 14.31 4.67 2.66
CA TRP A 217 15.71 4.31 2.43
C TRP A 217 16.71 5.47 2.63
N PRO A 218 16.45 6.69 2.12
CA PRO A 218 17.36 7.82 2.36
C PRO A 218 17.45 8.25 3.83
N ASP A 219 16.39 8.04 4.62
CA ASP A 219 16.43 8.32 6.05
C ASP A 219 17.33 7.30 6.76
N ILE A 220 17.20 6.02 6.39
CA ILE A 220 18.04 4.95 6.92
C ILE A 220 19.49 5.17 6.56
N GLU A 221 19.81 5.56 5.32
CA GLU A 221 21.18 5.88 4.90
C GLU A 221 21.78 7.02 5.72
N ARG A 222 20.99 8.07 5.99
CA ARG A 222 21.42 9.20 6.83
C ARG A 222 21.63 8.81 8.29
N TRP A 223 20.80 7.90 8.81
CA TRP A 223 20.93 7.40 10.19
C TRP A 223 21.99 6.31 10.33
N TRP A 224 22.39 5.70 9.21
CA TRP A 224 23.34 4.60 9.24
C TRP A 224 24.69 5.11 9.77
N PRO A 225 25.24 4.48 10.83
CA PRO A 225 26.51 4.91 11.36
C PRO A 225 27.58 4.79 10.27
N ALA A 226 28.22 5.91 9.92
CA ALA A 226 29.40 5.88 9.09
C ALA A 226 30.48 5.06 9.82
N TRP A 227 30.86 3.92 9.25
CA TRP A 227 32.00 3.17 9.75
C TRP A 227 33.24 4.07 9.61
N ARG A 228 33.83 4.44 10.75
CA ARG A 228 35.13 5.12 10.77
C ARG A 228 36.17 4.07 11.12
N PRO A 229 37.19 3.85 10.28
CA PRO A 229 38.32 3.03 10.70
C PRO A 229 38.89 3.61 12.00
N PRO A 230 39.34 2.78 12.95
CA PRO A 230 40.08 3.31 14.07
C PRO A 230 41.27 4.14 13.54
N PRO A 231 41.61 5.26 14.18
CA PRO A 231 42.83 5.97 13.83
C PRO A 231 43.99 4.97 13.85
N ARG A 232 44.85 5.01 12.82
CA ARG A 232 46.07 4.18 12.80
C ARG A 232 46.78 4.46 14.10
N SER A 233 46.95 3.42 14.92
CA SER A 233 47.72 3.51 16.15
C SER A 233 49.10 4.06 15.80
N THR A 234 49.47 5.19 16.40
CA THR A 234 50.88 5.54 16.56
C THR A 234 51.57 4.35 17.24
N PRO A 235 52.75 3.90 16.77
CA PRO A 235 53.50 2.85 17.46
C PRO A 235 53.73 3.26 18.92
N GLY A 236 53.15 2.52 19.88
CA GLY A 236 53.38 2.72 21.32
C GLY A 236 52.15 2.95 22.22
N ALA A 237 50.93 3.09 21.70
CA ALA A 237 49.74 3.25 22.57
C ALA A 237 49.16 1.88 22.97
N SER A 238 49.17 1.58 24.27
CA SER A 238 48.61 0.35 24.84
C SER A 238 47.08 0.34 24.77
N TRP A 239 46.51 -0.83 24.47
CA TRP A 239 45.07 -1.07 24.38
C TRP A 239 44.46 -1.19 25.78
N ALA A 240 44.31 -0.08 26.49
CA ALA A 240 43.55 -0.03 27.72
C ALA A 240 42.39 0.96 27.59
N SER A 241 41.19 0.47 27.90
CA SER A 241 39.93 1.20 28.09
C SER A 241 39.17 1.71 26.84
N ARG A 242 38.45 0.80 26.18
CA ARG A 242 37.08 1.10 25.72
C ARG A 242 36.16 -0.06 26.12
N PRO A 243 34.93 0.21 26.59
CA PRO A 243 33.99 -0.87 26.89
C PRO A 243 33.67 -1.57 25.57
N ALA A 244 33.94 -2.87 25.52
CA ALA A 244 33.53 -3.71 24.41
C ALA A 244 32.01 -3.64 24.30
N ARG A 245 31.49 -2.86 23.35
CA ARG A 245 30.10 -3.02 22.92
C ARG A 245 30.04 -4.38 22.24
N ARG A 246 29.66 -5.40 23.01
CA ARG A 246 29.30 -6.72 22.48
C ARG A 246 28.29 -6.49 21.37
N PRO A 247 28.48 -7.06 20.16
CA PRO A 247 27.42 -7.04 19.17
C PRO A 247 26.22 -7.76 19.81
N ILE A 248 25.12 -7.04 20.01
CA ILE A 248 23.84 -7.68 20.29
C ILE A 248 23.55 -8.50 19.04
N ARG A 249 23.77 -9.82 19.12
CA ARG A 249 23.11 -10.76 18.23
C ARG A 249 21.62 -10.62 18.53
N ALA A 250 20.94 -9.74 17.82
CA ALA A 250 19.50 -9.79 17.72
C ALA A 250 19.19 -11.15 17.06
N ARG A 251 18.83 -12.14 17.88
CA ARG A 251 18.10 -13.30 17.39
C ARG A 251 16.75 -12.76 16.93
N LEU A 252 16.65 -12.42 15.64
CA LEU A 252 15.36 -12.31 14.99
C LEU A 252 14.77 -13.73 14.96
N SER A 253 14.00 -14.08 16.00
CA SER A 253 13.07 -15.20 15.94
C SER A 253 11.87 -14.75 15.11
N SER A 254 12.05 -14.69 13.79
CA SER A 254 10.94 -14.68 12.83
C SER A 254 11.21 -15.79 11.82
N PRO A 255 10.26 -16.74 11.61
CA PRO A 255 10.48 -17.89 10.72
C PRO A 255 10.68 -17.56 9.23
N TRP A 256 10.69 -16.29 8.85
CA TRP A 256 10.67 -15.85 7.44
C TRP A 256 12.06 -15.57 6.85
N ALA A 257 13.13 -15.56 7.66
CA ALA A 257 14.50 -15.35 7.18
C ALA A 257 15.09 -16.56 6.42
N ALA A 258 14.39 -17.70 6.36
CA ALA A 258 14.91 -18.94 5.77
C ALA A 258 14.63 -19.11 4.26
N ARG A 259 14.03 -18.13 3.58
CA ARG A 259 13.73 -18.20 2.13
C ARG A 259 14.35 -17.06 1.32
N TRP A 260 15.59 -16.67 1.64
CA TRP A 260 16.41 -15.88 0.72
C TRP A 260 17.38 -16.82 -0.01
N PRO A 261 17.39 -16.90 -1.36
CA PRO A 261 18.39 -17.67 -2.07
C PRO A 261 19.78 -17.08 -1.80
N ALA A 262 20.60 -17.83 -1.06
CA ALA A 262 21.98 -17.52 -0.73
C ALA A 262 22.90 -17.65 -1.96
N ARG A 263 22.64 -16.93 -3.05
CA ARG A 263 23.53 -16.84 -4.22
C ARG A 263 23.42 -15.48 -4.92
N ARG A 264 23.80 -14.41 -4.23
CA ARG A 264 24.45 -13.23 -4.86
C ARG A 264 25.54 -12.76 -3.91
N ALA A 265 26.62 -13.52 -3.85
CA ALA A 265 27.87 -13.05 -3.28
C ALA A 265 28.34 -11.87 -4.13
N TRP A 266 28.44 -10.70 -3.50
CA TRP A 266 29.06 -9.51 -4.05
C TRP A 266 30.52 -9.81 -4.40
N SER A 267 30.84 -9.84 -5.69
CA SER A 267 32.20 -9.74 -6.21
C SER A 267 32.64 -8.28 -6.17
N GLY A 268 32.98 -7.78 -5.00
CA GLY A 268 33.74 -6.54 -4.82
C GLY A 268 35.23 -6.86 -4.79
N THR A 269 35.85 -6.98 -5.95
CA THR A 269 37.31 -7.09 -6.10
C THR A 269 37.99 -5.80 -5.66
N ARG A 270 38.84 -5.88 -4.64
CA ARG A 270 40.20 -5.28 -4.58
C ARG A 270 40.98 -5.97 -3.46
N GLY A 271 42.20 -6.38 -3.80
CA GLY A 271 42.93 -7.48 -3.18
C GLY A 271 43.29 -7.31 -1.71
N ALA A 272 43.13 -8.39 -0.95
CA ALA A 272 43.76 -8.60 0.33
C ALA A 272 45.00 -9.49 0.13
N PRO A 273 46.17 -9.18 0.72
CA PRO A 273 47.34 -10.05 0.65
C PRO A 273 47.10 -11.32 1.46
N ARG A 274 47.49 -12.48 0.89
CA ARG A 274 47.47 -13.78 1.56
C ARG A 274 48.42 -13.75 2.76
N PRO A 275 48.03 -14.18 3.97
CA PRO A 275 48.99 -14.40 5.04
C PRO A 275 49.75 -15.69 4.77
N THR A 276 51.06 -15.59 4.62
CA THR A 276 52.02 -16.69 4.69
C THR A 276 52.03 -17.28 6.10
N CYS A 277 51.84 -18.61 6.18
CA CYS A 277 51.89 -19.36 7.42
C CYS A 277 53.36 -19.53 7.84
N CYS A 278 53.82 -18.78 8.84
CA CYS A 278 55.08 -19.09 9.51
C CYS A 278 54.84 -20.26 10.47
N ALA A 279 55.39 -21.42 10.11
CA ALA A 279 55.57 -22.54 11.02
C ALA A 279 56.57 -22.13 12.13
N THR A 280 56.16 -22.26 13.38
CA THR A 280 57.09 -22.30 14.52
C THR A 280 56.92 -23.64 15.22
N THR A 281 57.84 -24.53 14.91
CA THR A 281 58.33 -25.60 15.78
C THR A 281 58.92 -25.01 17.06
N ARG A 282 58.66 -25.65 18.20
CA ARG A 282 59.53 -25.75 19.38
C ARG A 282 58.96 -26.90 20.23
N ARG A 283 59.63 -28.06 20.12
CA ARG A 283 60.42 -28.75 21.16
C ARG A 283 59.56 -29.60 22.08
#